data_AF-A0A8J7WZA1-F1
#
_entry.id   AF-A0A8J7WZA1-F1
#
_cell.length_a   1.000
_cell.length_b   1.000
_cell.length_c   1.000
_cell.angle_alpha   90.00
_cell.angle_beta   90.00
_cell.angle_gamma   90.00
#
_symmetry.space_group_name_H-M   'P 1'
#
loop_
_entity.id
_entity.type
_entity.pdbx_description
1 polymer ?
#
loop_
_entity_poly.entity_id
_entity_poly.type
_entity_poly.pdbx_seq_one_letter_code
_entity_poly.pdbx_strand_id
1 'polypeptide(L)' 'MIIYRDKDQKEVDLMIVRDGLLYPLEFKKTASPSKKEVRNFNLLQKLQIPLGPGGVISLAEQFLPLTYTVHAIPVAAL' A
#
# COMPACT_ATOMS: atom_id res chain seq x y z
N MET A 1 6.55 2.63 -12.11
CA MET A 1 6.47 3.18 -10.74
C MET A 1 5.83 4.55 -10.83
N ILE A 2 4.70 4.75 -10.14
CA ILE A 2 3.91 5.98 -10.18
C ILE A 2 3.63 6.43 -8.74
N ILE A 3 3.79 7.73 -8.47
CA ILE A 3 3.36 8.37 -7.22
C ILE A 3 1.94 8.92 -7.46
N TYR A 4 1.00 8.63 -6.55
CA TYR A 4 -0.39 9.05 -6.68
C TYR A 4 -0.77 10.13 -5.67
N ARG A 5 -1.40 11.20 -6.15
CA ARG A 5 -2.09 12.19 -5.33
C ARG A 5 -3.38 12.63 -6.03
N ASP A 6 -4.49 12.62 -5.31
CA ASP A 6 -5.76 13.13 -5.82
C ASP A 6 -5.97 14.63 -5.51
N LYS A 7 -7.05 15.20 -6.05
CA LYS A 7 -7.40 16.62 -5.86
C LYS A 7 -7.75 16.97 -4.40
N ASP A 8 -8.10 15.96 -3.59
CA ASP A 8 -8.39 16.09 -2.15
C ASP A 8 -7.13 15.89 -1.29
N GLN A 9 -5.94 15.92 -1.92
CA GLN A 9 -4.63 15.71 -1.30
C GLN A 9 -4.45 14.34 -0.65
N LYS A 10 -5.23 13.34 -1.05
CA LYS A 10 -5.01 11.96 -0.59
C LYS A 10 -3.93 11.31 -1.44
N GLU A 11 -2.99 10.66 -0.77
CA GLU A 11 -1.80 10.10 -1.39
C GLU A 11 -1.74 8.59 -1.21
N VAL A 12 -1.10 7.94 -2.18
CA VAL A 12 -0.54 6.59 -2.07
C VAL A 12 0.91 6.70 -2.53
N ASP A 13 1.85 6.37 -1.63
CA ASP A 13 3.27 6.66 -1.81
C ASP A 13 3.83 6.03 -3.10
N LEU A 14 3.44 4.79 -3.39
CA LEU A 14 3.92 4.05 -4.54
C LEU A 14 2.84 3.14 -5.13
N MET A 15 2.75 3.13 -6.45
CA MET A 15 1.98 2.15 -7.19
C MET A 15 2.85 1.43 -8.23
N ILE A 16 2.71 0.11 -8.25
CA ILE A 16 3.29 -0.77 -9.27
C ILE A 16 2.16 -1.24 -10.16
N VAL A 17 2.30 -1.08 -11.48
CA VAL A 17 1.38 -1.63 -12.48
C VAL A 17 2.09 -2.79 -13.15
N ARG A 18 1.51 -3.98 -13.07
CA ARG A 18 2.07 -5.19 -13.69
C ARG A 18 0.94 -6.15 -14.02
N ASP A 19 0.97 -6.71 -15.24
CA ASP A 19 0.01 -7.71 -15.71
C ASP A 19 -1.46 -7.26 -15.57
N GLY A 20 -1.72 -5.97 -15.82
CA GLY A 20 -3.06 -5.38 -15.70
C GLY A 20 -3.55 -5.15 -14.26
N LEU A 21 -2.71 -5.40 -13.25
CA LEU A 21 -3.01 -5.20 -11.84
C LEU A 21 -2.23 -4.03 -11.25
N LEU A 22 -2.88 -3.32 -10.31
CA LEU A 22 -2.30 -2.23 -9.54
C LEU A 22 -1.97 -2.71 -8.12
N TYR A 23 -0.70 -2.61 -7.72
CA TYR A 23 -0.20 -3.01 -6.40
C TYR A 23 0.21 -1.75 -5.61
N PRO A 24 -0.62 -1.30 -4.65
CA PRO A 24 -0.35 -0.10 -3.88
C PRO A 24 0.58 -0.37 -2.69
N LEU A 25 1.48 0.58 -2.43
CA LEU A 25 2.46 0.53 -1.35
C LEU A 25 2.46 1.85 -0.57
N GLU A 26 2.55 1.73 0.75
CA GLU A 26 2.80 2.83 1.69
C GLU A 26 4.13 2.59 2.41
N PHE A 27 4.83 3.67 2.76
CA PHE A 27 6.04 3.62 3.57
C PHE A 27 5.80 4.30 4.91
N LYS A 28 6.11 3.59 6.00
CA LYS A 28 5.88 4.11 7.35
C LYS A 28 7.06 3.77 8.26
N LYS A 29 7.60 4.79 8.92
CA LYS A 29 8.65 4.65 9.94
C LYS A 29 8.04 4.23 11.29
N THR A 30 7.39 3.07 11.32
CA THR A 30 6.76 2.48 12.52
C THR A 30 7.03 0.99 12.55
N ALA A 31 7.23 0.43 13.75
CA ALA A 31 7.29 -1.02 13.95
C ALA A 31 5.89 -1.66 14.09
N SER A 32 4.86 -0.83 14.33
CA SER A 32 3.49 -1.28 14.57
C SER A 32 2.52 -0.66 13.56
N PRO A 33 2.63 -1.02 12.26
CA PRO A 33 1.68 -0.55 11.26
C PRO A 33 0.28 -1.12 11.53
N SER A 34 -0.74 -0.39 11.13
CA SER A 34 -2.13 -0.80 11.26
C SER A 34 -2.91 -0.70 9.94
N LYS A 35 -4.19 -1.07 9.97
CA LYS A 35 -5.08 -0.88 8.83
C LYS A 35 -5.38 0.60 8.50
N LYS A 36 -5.07 1.54 9.39
CA LYS A 36 -5.34 2.97 9.18
C LYS A 36 -4.46 3.55 8.08
N GLU A 37 -3.25 3.01 7.93
CA GLU A 37 -2.25 3.46 6.97
C GLU A 37 -2.67 3.18 5.53
N VAL A 38 -3.53 2.18 5.31
CA VAL A 38 -3.93 1.72 3.97
C VAL A 38 -5.31 2.23 3.58
N ARG A 39 -5.88 3.17 4.36
CA ARG A 39 -7.23 3.70 4.14
C ARG A 39 -7.42 4.37 2.78
N ASN A 40 -6.34 4.89 2.20
CA ASN A 40 -6.36 5.58 0.92
C ASN A 40 -6.35 4.63 -0.29
N PHE A 41 -6.08 3.32 -0.09
CA PHE A 41 -6.05 2.35 -1.19
C PHE A 41 -7.43 2.18 -1.84
N ASN A 42 -8.52 2.42 -1.09
CA ASN A 42 -9.88 2.37 -1.64
C ASN A 42 -10.12 3.42 -2.75
N LEU A 43 -9.38 4.53 -2.75
CA LEU A 43 -9.52 5.60 -3.75
C LEU A 43 -9.05 5.14 -5.13
N LEU A 44 -8.14 4.16 -5.17
CA LEU A 44 -7.59 3.62 -6.40
C LEU A 44 -8.63 2.88 -7.24
N GLN A 45 -9.77 2.49 -6.65
CA GLN A 45 -10.92 1.96 -7.40
C GLN A 45 -11.40 2.94 -8.49
N LYS A 46 -11.21 4.26 -8.30
CA LYS A 46 -11.53 5.29 -9.29
C LYS A 46 -10.71 5.18 -10.58
N LEU A 47 -9.55 4.52 -10.54
CA LEU A 47 -8.67 4.35 -11.70
C LEU A 47 -9.16 3.25 -12.65
N GLN A 48 -10.20 2.48 -12.27
CA GLN A 48 -10.76 1.37 -13.06
C GLN A 48 -9.72 0.29 -13.45
N ILE A 49 -8.65 0.18 -12.68
CA ILE A 49 -7.64 -0.89 -12.77
C ILE A 49 -7.86 -1.83 -11.58
N PRO A 50 -7.95 -3.16 -11.77
CA PRO A 50 -8.11 -4.09 -10.66
C PRO A 50 -6.93 -4.01 -9.68
N LEU A 51 -7.23 -4.10 -8.38
CA LEU A 51 -6.22 -4.06 -7.32
C LEU A 51 -5.65 -5.46 -7.06
N GLY A 52 -4.33 -5.57 -7.14
CA GLY A 52 -3.59 -6.69 -6.56
C GLY A 52 -3.38 -6.52 -5.05
N PRO A 53 -2.66 -7.44 -4.40
CA PRO A 53 -2.25 -7.29 -3.01
C PRO A 53 -1.50 -5.97 -2.77
N GLY A 54 -1.83 -5.31 -1.67
CA GLY A 54 -1.14 -4.09 -1.24
C GLY A 54 -0.12 -4.37 -0.13
N GLY A 55 0.69 -3.36 0.18
CA GLY A 55 1.68 -3.47 1.25
C GLY A 55 1.94 -2.17 2.01
N VAL A 56 2.33 -2.30 3.27
CA VAL A 56 2.95 -1.22 4.04
C VAL A 56 4.38 -1.63 4.36
N ILE A 57 5.35 -0.99 3.72
CA ILE A 57 6.77 -1.19 4.01
C ILE A 57 7.08 -0.44 5.31
N SER A 58 7.52 -1.16 6.33
CA SER A 58 7.68 -0.61 7.67
C SER A 58 8.81 -1.27 8.46
N LEU A 59 8.98 -0.84 9.71
CA LEU A 59 9.95 -1.42 10.65
C LEU A 59 9.36 -2.62 11.41
N ALA A 60 8.25 -3.20 10.96
CA ALA A 60 7.71 -4.43 11.53
C ALA A 60 8.77 -5.55 11.45
N GLU A 61 8.84 -6.39 12.48
CA GLU A 61 9.84 -7.47 12.54
C GLU A 61 9.50 -8.65 11.61
N GLN A 62 8.21 -8.83 11.31
CA GLN A 62 7.71 -9.93 10.51
C GLN A 62 6.58 -9.47 9.57
N PHE A 63 6.29 -10.28 8.55
CA PHE A 63 5.12 -10.07 7.71
C PHE A 63 3.85 -10.23 8.54
N LEU A 64 2.98 -9.22 8.53
CA LEU A 64 1.73 -9.22 9.29
C LEU A 64 0.55 -8.85 8.39
N PRO A 65 -0.58 -9.58 8.44
CA PRO A 65 -1.78 -9.15 7.74
C PRO A 65 -2.34 -7.88 8.41
N LEU A 66 -2.54 -6.82 7.63
CA LEU A 66 -3.23 -5.59 8.07
C LEU A 66 -4.70 -5.63 7.68
N THR A 67 -4.98 -6.22 6.52
CA THR A 67 -6.32 -6.56 6.01
C THR A 67 -6.24 -7.92 5.29
N TYR A 68 -7.34 -8.37 4.69
CA TYR A 68 -7.35 -9.60 3.88
C TYR A 68 -6.44 -9.52 2.64
N THR A 69 -6.20 -8.32 2.11
CA THR A 69 -5.42 -8.13 0.87
C THR A 69 -4.16 -7.29 1.05
N VAL A 70 -3.90 -6.81 2.27
CA VAL A 70 -2.77 -5.90 2.55
C VAL A 70 -1.96 -6.38 3.73
N HIS A 71 -0.64 -6.37 3.57
CA HIS A 71 0.31 -6.85 4.56
C HIS A 71 1.28 -5.75 4.99
N ALA A 72 1.70 -5.76 6.24
CA ALA A 72 2.94 -5.14 6.66
C ALA A 72 4.11 -5.96 6.13
N ILE A 73 5.06 -5.28 5.51
CA ILE A 73 6.25 -5.85 4.89
C ILE A 73 7.45 -5.28 5.66
N PRO A 74 8.20 -6.11 6.41
CA PRO A 74 9.44 -5.69 7.04
C PRO A 74 10.40 -5.11 6.01
N VAL A 75 10.91 -3.90 6.24
CA VAL A 75 11.98 -3.34 5.40
C VAL A 75 13.22 -4.22 5.39
N ALA A 76 13.45 -4.98 6.47
CA ALA A 76 14.55 -5.93 6.58
C ALA A 76 14.41 -7.17 5.68
N ALA A 77 13.25 -7.37 5.04
CA ALA A 77 12.99 -8.48 4.12
C ALA A 77 13.15 -8.10 2.63
N LEU A 78 13.53 -6.85 2.34
CA LEU A 78 13.75 -6.30 1.00
C LEU A 78 15.25 -6.15 0.73
#